data_AF-A0A3D3XLZ9-F1
#
_entry.id   AF-A0A3D3XLZ9-F1
#
_cell.length_a   1.000
_cell.length_b   1.000
_cell.length_c   1.000
_cell.angle_alpha   90.00
_cell.angle_beta   90.00
_cell.angle_gamma   90.00
#
_symmetry.space_group_name_H-M   'P 1'
#
loop_
_entity.id
_entity.type
_entity.pdbx_description
1 polymer ?
#
loop_
_entity_poly.entity_id
_entity_poly.type
_entity_poly.pdbx_seq_one_letter_code
_entity_poly.pdbx_strand_id
1 'polypeptide(L)'
;MNIEPHKKIKDHTLKVSETNTKKSFHFSQAENYFNLARTALEQQEDWQSSGSLILKGLAEERKALNSGVQVINVIRQRPKTRVEFSFRS
;
A
#
# COMPACT_ATOMS: atom_id res chain seq x y z
N MET A 1 6.61 31.93 -30.16
CA MET A 1 6.28 30.57 -29.66
C MET A 1 5.68 30.72 -28.28
N ASN A 2 4.35 30.68 -28.15
CA ASN A 2 3.67 30.76 -26.85
C ASN A 2 3.57 29.35 -26.26
N ILE A 3 4.46 29.03 -25.31
CA ILE A 3 4.37 27.80 -24.53
C ILE A 3 3.65 28.20 -23.25
N GLU A 4 2.35 27.87 -23.13
CA GLU A 4 1.55 28.17 -21.93
C GLU A 4 2.06 27.39 -20.71
N PRO A 5 2.68 28.05 -19.70
CA PRO A 5 3.16 27.34 -18.50
C PRO A 5 2.00 26.97 -17.55
N HIS A 6 0.82 27.58 -17.71
CA HIS A 6 -0.29 27.48 -16.76
C HIS A 6 -1.06 26.15 -16.80
N LYS A 7 -1.11 25.44 -17.94
CA LYS A 7 -1.80 24.13 -18.02
C LYS A 7 -1.07 23.07 -17.21
N LYS A 8 0.25 22.98 -17.35
CA LYS A 8 1.10 21.97 -16.70
C LYS A 8 1.07 22.05 -15.17
N ILE A 9 0.97 23.27 -14.62
CA ILE A 9 0.90 23.49 -13.18
C ILE A 9 -0.44 23.01 -12.62
N LYS A 10 -1.57 23.38 -13.27
CA LYS A 10 -2.92 22.96 -12.85
C LYS A 10 -3.09 21.44 -12.89
N ASP A 11 -2.58 20.78 -13.92
CA ASP A 11 -2.61 19.31 -14.03
C ASP A 11 -1.82 18.62 -12.92
N HIS A 12 -0.75 19.25 -12.43
CA HIS A 12 0.06 18.71 -11.35
C HIS A 12 -0.62 18.89 -9.99
N THR A 13 -1.23 20.06 -9.73
CA THR A 13 -2.00 20.29 -8.50
C THR A 13 -3.22 19.37 -8.38
N LEU A 14 -3.93 19.12 -9.49
CA LEU A 14 -5.05 18.17 -9.55
C LEU A 14 -4.60 16.72 -9.27
N LYS A 15 -3.45 16.30 -9.81
CA LYS A 15 -2.90 14.97 -9.50
C LYS A 15 -2.51 14.83 -8.03
N VAL A 16 -1.95 15.87 -7.42
CA VAL A 16 -1.56 15.84 -6.01
C VAL A 16 -2.79 15.78 -5.09
N SER A 17 -3.86 16.53 -5.37
CA SER A 17 -5.10 16.45 -4.58
C SER A 17 -5.81 15.10 -4.70
N GLU A 18 -5.83 14.49 -5.89
CA GLU A 18 -6.36 13.13 -6.10
C GLU A 18 -5.54 12.05 -5.37
N THR A 19 -4.21 12.19 -5.32
CA THR A 19 -3.38 11.22 -4.58
C THR A 19 -3.57 11.34 -3.07
N ASN A 20 -3.75 12.55 -2.54
CA ASN A 20 -4.00 12.77 -1.12
C ASN A 20 -5.39 12.28 -0.68
N THR A 21 -6.42 12.46 -1.51
CA THR A 21 -7.77 11.93 -1.24
C THR A 21 -7.78 10.41 -1.25
N LYS A 22 -7.12 9.77 -2.22
CA LYS A 22 -6.95 8.30 -2.25
C LYS A 22 -6.20 7.78 -1.03
N LYS A 23 -5.12 8.46 -0.62
CA LYS A 23 -4.34 8.12 0.58
C LYS A 23 -5.20 8.22 1.85
N SER A 24 -5.95 9.30 2.02
CA SER A 24 -6.87 9.48 3.14
C SER A 24 -7.98 8.43 3.17
N PHE A 25 -8.52 8.08 2.00
CA PHE A 25 -9.52 7.02 1.87
C PHE A 25 -8.99 5.66 2.35
N HIS A 26 -7.78 5.27 1.90
CA HIS A 26 -7.17 4.01 2.33
C HIS A 26 -6.88 3.96 3.84
N PHE A 27 -6.45 5.07 4.45
CA PHE A 27 -6.26 5.13 5.90
C PHE A 27 -7.58 5.03 6.67
N SER A 28 -8.64 5.70 6.20
CA SER A 28 -9.96 5.58 6.82
C SER A 28 -10.49 4.14 6.76
N GLN A 29 -10.27 3.46 5.62
CA GLN A 29 -10.63 2.05 5.49
C GLN A 29 -9.80 1.14 6.41
N ALA A 30 -8.50 1.41 6.57
CA ALA A 30 -7.66 0.67 7.51
C ALA A 30 -8.14 0.83 8.95
N GLU A 31 -8.44 2.07 9.37
CA GLU A 31 -8.97 2.37 10.70
C GLU A 31 -10.29 1.65 10.98
N ASN A 32 -11.19 1.60 9.99
CA ASN A 32 -12.43 0.82 10.08
C ASN A 32 -12.16 -0.66 10.35
N TYR A 33 -11.22 -1.28 9.64
CA TYR A 33 -10.86 -2.68 9.87
C TYR A 33 -10.25 -2.90 11.26
N PHE A 34 -9.41 -1.99 11.75
CA PHE A 34 -8.84 -2.10 13.09
C PHE A 34 -9.88 -1.92 14.20
N ASN A 35 -10.86 -1.03 14.00
CA ASN A 35 -11.98 -0.87 14.93
C ASN A 35 -12.84 -2.14 14.97
N LEU A 36 -13.15 -2.74 13.82
CA LEU A 36 -13.86 -4.02 13.74
C LEU A 36 -13.04 -5.15 14.39
N ALA A 37 -11.71 -5.17 14.19
CA ALA A 37 -10.83 -6.15 14.83
C ALA A 37 -10.83 -6.00 16.35
N ARG A 38 -10.80 -4.76 16.85
CA ARG A 38 -10.89 -4.46 18.29
C ARG A 38 -12.20 -4.98 18.86
N THR A 39 -13.33 -4.73 18.20
CA THR A 39 -14.63 -5.27 18.60
C THR A 39 -14.63 -6.80 18.61
N ALA A 40 -14.10 -7.44 17.57
CA ALA A 40 -14.02 -8.90 17.49
C ALA A 40 -13.14 -9.51 18.61
N LEU A 41 -12.05 -8.83 18.99
CA LEU A 41 -11.19 -9.25 20.10
C LEU A 41 -11.85 -9.04 21.46
N GLU A 42 -12.30 -7.82 21.75
CA GLU A 42 -12.69 -7.40 23.10
C GLU A 42 -14.11 -7.85 23.47
N GLN A 43 -15.02 -7.96 22.49
CA GLN A 43 -16.43 -8.27 22.76
C GLN A 43 -16.81 -9.70 22.40
N GLN A 44 -16.16 -10.28 21.40
CA GLN A 44 -16.55 -11.58 20.84
C GLN A 44 -15.51 -12.67 21.10
N GLU A 45 -14.33 -12.31 21.60
CA GLU A 45 -13.18 -13.22 21.79
C GLU A 45 -12.83 -14.02 20.52
N ASP A 46 -13.13 -13.46 19.34
CA ASP A 46 -12.89 -14.10 18.05
C ASP A 46 -11.51 -13.71 17.51
N TRP A 47 -10.52 -14.51 17.93
CA TRP A 47 -9.11 -14.38 17.55
C TRP A 47 -8.86 -14.61 16.05
N GLN A 48 -9.71 -15.40 15.38
CA GLN A 48 -9.52 -15.72 13.97
C GLN A 48 -10.02 -14.57 13.09
N SER A 49 -11.24 -14.08 13.34
CA SER A 49 -11.82 -12.97 12.59
C SER A 49 -11.03 -11.68 12.81
N SER A 50 -10.59 -11.42 14.04
CA SER A 50 -9.73 -10.27 14.34
C SER A 50 -8.39 -10.30 13.60
N GLY A 51 -7.71 -11.46 13.55
CA GLY A 51 -6.49 -11.62 12.76
C GLY A 51 -6.69 -11.32 11.28
N SER A 52 -7.78 -11.80 10.70
CA SER A 52 -8.16 -11.51 9.31
C SER A 52 -8.41 -10.02 9.06
N LEU A 53 -9.11 -9.36 9.99
CA LEU A 53 -9.40 -7.92 9.93
C LEU A 53 -8.13 -7.07 10.04
N ILE A 54 -7.19 -7.44 10.93
CA ILE A 54 -5.89 -6.77 11.06
C ILE A 54 -5.10 -6.86 9.74
N LEU A 55 -5.06 -8.03 9.10
CA LEU A 55 -4.37 -8.20 7.82
C LEU A 55 -5.00 -7.34 6.71
N LYS A 56 -6.33 -7.19 6.69
CA LYS A 56 -7.03 -6.29 5.76
C LYS A 56 -6.69 -4.82 6.03
N GLY A 57 -6.64 -4.41 7.30
CA GLY A 57 -6.22 -3.05 7.68
C GLY A 57 -4.79 -2.73 7.21
N LEU A 58 -3.84 -3.63 7.47
CA LEU A 58 -2.45 -3.48 7.02
C LEU A 58 -2.32 -3.44 5.49
N ALA A 59 -3.16 -4.18 4.76
CA ALA A 59 -3.17 -4.14 3.30
C ALA A 59 -3.63 -2.76 2.78
N GLU A 60 -4.61 -2.14 3.42
CA GLU A 60 -5.06 -0.78 3.08
C GLU A 60 -4.01 0.29 3.43
N GLU A 61 -3.34 0.19 4.58
CA GLU A 61 -2.21 1.10 4.91
C GLU A 61 -1.07 1.01 3.89
N ARG A 62 -0.74 -0.20 3.42
CA ARG A 62 0.27 -0.38 2.35
C ARG A 62 -0.13 0.29 1.04
N LYS A 63 -1.43 0.29 0.69
CA LYS A 63 -1.96 1.02 -0.47
C LYS A 63 -1.82 2.54 -0.27
N ALA A 64 -2.15 3.04 0.92
CA ALA A 64 -2.03 4.46 1.27
C ALA A 64 -0.58 4.97 1.18
N LEU A 65 0.39 4.12 1.55
CA LEU A 65 1.81 4.44 1.54
C LEU A 65 2.49 4.26 0.17
N ASN A 66 1.77 3.76 -0.85
CA ASN A 66 2.33 3.40 -2.16
C ASN A 66 3.56 2.46 -2.08
N SER A 67 3.74 1.74 -0.97
CA SER A 67 4.94 0.92 -0.71
C SER A 67 5.00 -0.33 -1.58
N GLY A 68 3.86 -0.77 -2.14
CA GLY A 68 3.80 -1.89 -3.08
C GLY A 68 4.57 -1.66 -4.39
N VAL A 69 4.63 -0.42 -4.89
CA VAL A 69 5.35 -0.08 -6.13
C VAL A 69 6.86 -0.02 -5.91
N GLN A 70 7.31 0.43 -4.73
CA GLN A 70 8.74 0.43 -4.37
C GLN A 70 9.30 -0.99 -4.31
N VAL A 71 8.56 -1.95 -3.76
CA VAL A 71 8.99 -3.36 -3.70
C VAL A 71 9.10 -3.98 -5.10
N ILE A 72 8.16 -3.71 -6.02
CA ILE A 72 8.24 -4.23 -7.41
C ILE A 72 9.43 -3.63 -8.17
N ASN A 73 9.75 -2.36 -7.94
CA ASN A 73 10.90 -1.73 -8.60
C ASN A 73 12.25 -2.29 -8.12
N VAL A 74 12.36 -2.77 -6.88
CA VAL A 74 13.56 -3.49 -6.41
C VAL A 74 13.65 -4.88 -7.04
N ILE A 75 12.53 -5.60 -7.16
CA ILE A 75 12.50 -6.97 -7.75
C ILE A 75 12.80 -6.97 -9.26
N ARG A 76 12.58 -5.85 -9.97
CA ARG A 76 12.95 -5.71 -11.39
C ARG A 76 14.45 -5.75 -11.65
N GLN A 77 15.29 -5.43 -10.67
CA GLN A 77 16.72 -5.72 -10.76
C GLN A 77 16.95 -7.18 -10.33
N ARG A 78 16.68 -8.10 -11.25
CA ARG A 78 17.11 -9.49 -11.09
C ARG A 78 18.66 -9.51 -11.04
N PRO A 79 19.30 -9.98 -9.96
CA PRO A 79 20.73 -10.22 -9.99
C PRO A 79 21.02 -11.21 -11.13
N LYS A 80 21.97 -10.88 -12.02
CA LYS A 80 22.38 -11.78 -13.11
C LYS A 80 23.16 -13.01 -12.61
N THR A 81 23.37 -13.12 -11.31
CA THR A 81 24.06 -14.25 -10.69
C THR A 81 23.13 -15.45 -10.67
N ARG A 82 23.36 -16.36 -11.62
CA ARG A 82 22.83 -17.73 -11.60
C ARG A 82 23.28 -18.38 -10.29
N VAL A 83 22.34 -18.63 -9.38
CA VAL A 83 22.63 -19.37 -8.15
C VAL A 83 22.82 -20.82 -8.55
N GLU A 84 24.06 -21.26 -8.69
CA GLU A 84 24.41 -22.65 -8.92
C GLU A 84 24.58 -23.34 -7.57
N PHE A 85 23.70 -24.32 -7.29
CA PHE A 85 23.87 -25.21 -6.15
C PHE A 85 24.67 -26.43 -6.61
N SER A 86 25.96 -26.46 -6.27
CA SER A 86 26.77 -27.67 -6.42
C SER A 86 26.58 -28.56 -5.20
N PHE A 87 25.84 -29.66 -5.34
CA PHE A 87 25.86 -30.73 -4.36
C PHE A 87 27.10 -31.59 -4.61
N ARG A 88 28.06 -31.57 -3.69
CA ARG A 88 29.11 -32.58 -3.66
C ARG A 88 28.53 -33.81 -2.97
N SER A 89 28.32 -34.87 -3.74
CA SER A 89 28.02 -36.23 -3.27
C SER A 89 29.25 -36.89 -2.65
#